data_AF-A0A935A092-F1
#
_entry.id   AF-A0A935A092-F1
#
_cell.length_a   1.000
_cell.length_b   1.000
_cell.length_c   1.000
_cell.angle_alpha   90.00
_cell.angle_beta   90.00
_cell.angle_gamma   90.00
#
_symmetry.space_group_name_H-M   'P 1'
#
loop_
_entity.id
_entity.type
_entity.pdbx_description
1 polymer ?
#
loop_
_entity_poly.entity_id
_entity_poly.type
_entity_poly.pdbx_seq_one_letter_code
_entity_poly.pdbx_strand_id
1 'polypeptide(L)'
;MQTIAAIDVGSNAMRMIVGRVGFDEKLETLENLRLPVRLGRDAFSQKQIQEETAQLALDAFVRFRKVADDYGVGKIRAVATSAMREANNSDILCDRIARTTGIEIETISGEEEARLIHLAVANAVNLKNKYAMLIDIGGGSVEVTLSQGNNILSTESYNMGTVRLLEKLSKKPAKLPFDELVREYAEAARRRIEREVGKKKLDICIGTGGNIEEMGALRKKLFRRESDTAITFEELEKLSRTLSQMTVQERMRKFKMKPDRADVILPASIVLKMIVKEARVDEVRIPNVGLKDGLLADLAQSLSQLPRPARREQVWMSAMLLGEKYQYDGKHSNLVAFLAGSLFDQTQPLHNLEEDDKLLLGVAALLHDIGHFVSTVDHDRHAQYLLKASPLIGLSSREVDIVANLARYHRKAMPTLQDETFRALSSRDRSAVIRLSVLLRLADAMDVSHTQRVRGVSMREAKNKWILSLDGKGSLSLETWALEKRRSLFQDVFGAKLEIEA
;
A
#
# COMPACT_ATOMS: atom_id res chain seq x y z
N MET A 1 10.14 -24.36 12.09
CA MET A 1 8.91 -23.59 12.38
C MET A 1 9.29 -22.42 13.26
N GLN A 2 8.85 -21.22 12.92
CA GLN A 2 9.18 -20.00 13.66
C GLN A 2 7.90 -19.40 14.22
N THR A 3 7.94 -18.91 15.47
CA THR A 3 6.82 -18.15 16.05
C THR A 3 7.04 -16.67 15.78
N ILE A 4 6.03 -16.02 15.21
CA ILE A 4 6.05 -14.61 14.84
C ILE A 4 4.82 -13.90 15.40
N ALA A 5 4.89 -12.58 15.54
CA ALA A 5 3.75 -11.78 15.96
C ALA A 5 3.57 -10.52 15.11
N ALA A 6 2.32 -10.14 14.91
CA ALA A 6 1.94 -8.89 14.27
C ALA A 6 1.09 -8.05 15.23
N ILE A 7 1.36 -6.75 15.31
CA ILE A 7 0.64 -5.79 16.15
C ILE A 7 0.07 -4.68 15.26
N ASP A 8 -1.24 -4.46 15.38
CA ASP A 8 -2.00 -3.37 14.74
C ASP A 8 -2.35 -2.32 15.82
N VAL A 9 -1.76 -1.13 15.71
CA VAL A 9 -2.04 0.03 16.55
C VAL A 9 -3.11 0.90 15.87
N GLY A 10 -4.36 0.47 16.03
CA GLY A 10 -5.52 1.11 15.45
C GLY A 10 -6.09 2.27 16.29
N SER A 11 -6.96 3.06 15.66
CA SER A 11 -7.56 4.25 16.30
C SER A 11 -8.52 3.95 17.47
N ASN A 12 -9.21 2.80 17.44
CA ASN A 12 -10.18 2.43 18.49
C ASN A 12 -9.65 1.34 19.44
N ALA A 13 -8.71 0.53 18.98
CA ALA A 13 -8.14 -0.57 19.73
C ALA A 13 -6.79 -0.98 19.14
N MET A 14 -5.93 -1.53 19.99
CA MET A 14 -4.70 -2.21 19.58
C MET A 14 -4.95 -3.71 19.55
N ARG A 15 -4.34 -4.40 18.58
CA ARG A 15 -4.48 -5.85 18.41
C ARG A 15 -3.12 -6.50 18.26
N MET A 16 -2.97 -7.70 18.80
CA MET A 16 -1.81 -8.55 18.59
C MET A 16 -2.29 -9.93 18.15
N ILE A 17 -1.65 -10.47 17.13
CA ILE A 17 -1.80 -11.87 16.73
C ILE A 17 -0.44 -12.56 16.81
N VAL A 18 -0.41 -13.74 17.42
CA VAL A 18 0.77 -14.62 17.43
C VAL A 18 0.47 -15.81 16.54
N GLY A 19 1.40 -16.14 15.65
CA GLY A 19 1.27 -17.30 14.77
C GLY A 19 2.55 -18.10 14.66
N ARG A 20 2.40 -19.38 14.37
CA ARG A 20 3.50 -20.27 13.98
C ARG A 20 3.51 -20.42 12.47
N VAL A 21 4.66 -20.15 11.85
CA VAL A 21 4.87 -20.30 10.41
C VAL A 21 5.61 -21.61 10.11
N GLY A 22 4.98 -22.44 9.27
CA GLY A 22 5.57 -23.63 8.66
C GLY A 22 6.53 -23.30 7.52
N PHE A 23 7.29 -24.30 7.04
CA PHE A 23 8.16 -24.12 5.87
C PHE A 23 7.38 -23.87 4.57
N ASP A 24 6.08 -24.21 4.55
CA ASP A 24 5.14 -24.03 3.45
C ASP A 24 4.32 -22.73 3.58
N GLU A 25 4.79 -21.77 4.39
CA GLU A 25 4.11 -20.50 4.70
C GLU A 25 2.73 -20.63 5.38
N LYS A 26 2.30 -21.84 5.74
CA LYS A 26 1.04 -22.01 6.48
C LYS A 26 1.16 -21.40 7.87
N LEU A 27 0.17 -20.58 8.20
CA LEU A 27 0.05 -19.92 9.48
C LEU A 27 -0.95 -20.65 10.36
N GLU A 28 -0.47 -21.04 11.54
CA GLU A 28 -1.29 -21.49 12.66
C GLU A 28 -1.39 -20.34 13.68
N THR A 29 -2.59 -19.81 13.91
CA THR A 29 -2.81 -18.79 14.95
C THR A 29 -2.72 -19.42 16.33
N LEU A 30 -1.82 -18.91 17.16
CA LEU A 30 -1.60 -19.37 18.53
C LEU A 30 -2.32 -18.49 19.57
N GLU A 31 -2.43 -17.19 19.31
CA GLU A 31 -3.04 -16.24 20.22
C GLU A 31 -3.55 -15.00 19.46
N ASN A 32 -4.64 -14.40 19.94
CA ASN A 32 -5.23 -13.19 19.37
C ASN A 32 -5.78 -12.28 20.47
N LEU A 33 -5.08 -11.17 20.72
CA LEU A 33 -5.43 -10.19 21.74
C LEU A 33 -6.00 -8.91 21.13
N ARG A 34 -6.99 -8.33 21.83
CA ARG A 34 -7.52 -6.99 21.55
C ARG A 34 -7.59 -6.18 22.84
N LEU A 35 -6.95 -5.02 22.83
CA LEU A 35 -6.95 -4.05 23.94
C LEU A 35 -7.64 -2.75 23.49
N PRO A 36 -8.69 -2.29 24.20
CA PRO A 36 -9.48 -1.12 23.79
C PRO A 36 -8.79 0.20 24.15
N VAL A 37 -7.66 0.50 23.49
CA VAL A 37 -6.95 1.78 23.62
C VAL A 37 -7.39 2.70 22.49
N ARG A 38 -8.14 3.76 22.82
CA ARG A 38 -8.77 4.67 21.85
C ARG A 38 -7.90 5.88 21.52
N LEU A 39 -6.76 5.64 20.87
CA LEU A 39 -5.85 6.70 20.40
C LEU A 39 -6.54 7.77 19.55
N GLY A 40 -7.53 7.36 18.75
CA GLY A 40 -8.27 8.25 17.84
C GLY A 40 -9.07 9.34 18.56
N ARG A 41 -9.45 9.14 19.83
CA ARG A 41 -10.16 10.17 20.60
C ARG A 41 -9.32 11.43 20.68
N ASP A 42 -8.07 11.29 21.09
CA ASP A 42 -7.17 12.41 21.33
C ASP A 42 -6.58 12.92 19.99
N ALA A 43 -6.17 12.00 19.11
CA ALA A 43 -5.61 12.35 17.80
C ALA A 43 -6.58 13.18 16.94
N PHE A 44 -7.86 12.81 16.86
CA PHE A 44 -8.81 13.48 15.97
C PHE A 44 -9.46 14.72 16.58
N SER A 45 -9.39 14.90 17.90
CA SER A 45 -9.94 16.07 18.59
C SER A 45 -8.87 17.14 18.90
N GLN A 46 -7.66 16.73 19.29
CA GLN A 46 -6.60 17.60 19.80
C GLN A 46 -5.30 17.53 18.98
N LYS A 47 -5.19 16.62 18.00
CA LYS A 47 -3.96 16.35 17.22
C LYS A 47 -2.75 15.93 18.07
N GLN A 48 -2.98 15.49 19.30
CA GLN A 48 -1.95 15.03 20.23
C GLN A 48 -2.52 13.91 21.09
N ILE A 49 -1.76 12.83 21.29
CA ILE A 49 -2.13 11.77 22.23
C ILE A 49 -1.89 12.28 23.65
N GLN A 50 -2.93 12.28 24.50
CA GLN A 50 -2.82 12.73 25.89
C GLN A 50 -2.08 11.70 26.74
N GLU A 51 -1.44 12.15 27.82
CA GLU A 51 -0.60 11.28 28.68
C GLU A 51 -1.37 10.07 29.23
N GLU A 52 -2.65 10.24 29.58
CA GLU A 52 -3.50 9.13 30.03
C GLU A 52 -3.62 8.03 28.94
N THR A 53 -3.88 8.41 27.70
CA THR A 53 -3.99 7.47 26.58
C THR A 53 -2.63 6.91 26.17
N ALA A 54 -1.57 7.73 26.26
CA ALA A 54 -0.20 7.31 26.02
C ALA A 54 0.25 6.25 27.03
N GLN A 55 -0.11 6.40 28.31
CA GLN A 55 0.17 5.42 29.34
C GLN A 55 -0.60 4.11 29.10
N LEU A 56 -1.88 4.18 28.71
CA LEU A 56 -2.65 3.00 28.32
C LEU A 56 -2.04 2.26 27.11
N ALA A 57 -1.51 3.02 26.14
CA ALA A 57 -0.79 2.45 25.00
C ALA A 57 0.50 1.75 25.46
N LEU A 58 1.28 2.37 26.34
CA LEU A 58 2.49 1.78 26.89
C LEU A 58 2.20 0.48 27.66
N ASP A 59 1.18 0.48 28.52
CA ASP A 59 0.74 -0.70 29.29
C ASP A 59 0.29 -1.82 28.35
N ALA A 60 -0.39 -1.49 27.24
CA ALA A 60 -0.76 -2.45 26.21
C ALA A 60 0.46 -3.10 25.56
N PHE A 61 1.50 -2.33 25.25
CA PHE A 61 2.75 -2.87 24.70
C PHE A 61 3.56 -3.68 25.70
N VAL A 62 3.57 -3.32 26.98
CA VAL A 62 4.15 -4.16 28.05
C VAL A 62 3.46 -5.53 28.08
N ARG A 63 2.12 -5.54 27.95
CA ARG A 63 1.37 -6.80 27.85
C ARG A 63 1.68 -7.57 26.57
N PHE A 64 1.83 -6.91 25.43
CA PHE A 64 2.21 -7.56 24.17
C PHE A 64 3.61 -8.17 24.23
N ARG A 65 4.59 -7.48 24.83
CA ARG A 65 5.93 -8.02 25.06
C ARG A 65 5.88 -9.30 25.90
N LYS A 66 5.13 -9.28 27.00
CA LYS A 66 4.95 -10.47 27.85
C LYS A 66 4.37 -11.66 27.07
N VAL A 67 3.31 -11.43 26.29
CA VAL A 67 2.75 -12.49 25.43
C VAL A 67 3.78 -12.98 24.42
N ALA A 68 4.55 -12.08 23.80
CA ALA A 68 5.60 -12.46 22.87
C ALA A 68 6.68 -13.33 23.53
N ASP A 69 7.06 -13.02 24.77
CA ASP A 69 7.99 -13.84 25.58
C ASP A 69 7.39 -15.22 25.90
N ASP A 70 6.15 -15.27 26.37
CA ASP A 70 5.46 -16.51 26.76
C ASP A 70 5.36 -17.51 25.58
N TYR A 71 5.20 -17.02 24.35
CA TYR A 71 5.14 -17.82 23.13
C TYR A 71 6.49 -18.01 22.41
N GLY A 72 7.57 -17.43 22.93
CA GLY A 72 8.90 -17.50 22.30
C GLY A 72 8.94 -16.88 20.90
N VAL A 73 8.28 -15.73 20.71
CA VAL A 73 8.21 -15.03 19.43
C VAL A 73 9.60 -14.54 19.02
N GLY A 74 10.08 -15.01 17.88
CA GLY A 74 11.40 -14.64 17.34
C GLY A 74 11.41 -13.35 16.52
N LYS A 75 10.25 -12.92 15.99
CA LYS A 75 10.12 -11.68 15.22
C LYS A 75 8.76 -11.04 15.44
N ILE A 76 8.75 -9.75 15.73
CA ILE A 76 7.54 -8.93 15.92
C ILE A 76 7.54 -7.85 14.85
N ARG A 77 6.38 -7.62 14.21
CA ARG A 77 6.15 -6.41 13.41
C ARG A 77 4.96 -5.65 13.99
N ALA A 78 5.19 -4.44 14.46
CA ALA A 78 4.13 -3.56 14.92
C ALA A 78 3.96 -2.40 13.96
N VAL A 79 2.72 -2.10 13.58
CA VAL A 79 2.41 -0.95 12.73
C VAL A 79 1.35 -0.08 13.35
N ALA A 80 1.38 1.21 13.03
CA ALA A 80 0.37 2.17 13.45
C ALA A 80 -0.31 2.85 12.26
N THR A 81 -1.60 3.14 12.45
CA THR A 81 -2.47 3.65 11.37
C THR A 81 -2.88 5.11 11.62
N SER A 82 -4.07 5.50 11.15
CA SER A 82 -4.52 6.89 11.04
C SER A 82 -4.37 7.75 12.30
N ALA A 83 -4.60 7.21 13.50
CA ALA A 83 -4.46 8.00 14.73
C ALA A 83 -3.01 8.44 15.00
N MET A 84 -2.03 7.54 14.82
CA MET A 84 -0.62 7.85 15.03
C MET A 84 -0.04 8.67 13.87
N ARG A 85 -0.54 8.47 12.63
CA ARG A 85 -0.19 9.32 11.48
C ARG A 85 -0.50 10.80 11.71
N GLU A 86 -1.58 11.11 12.44
CA GLU A 86 -2.08 12.47 12.60
C GLU A 86 -1.72 13.15 13.92
N ALA A 87 -1.23 12.38 14.90
CA ALA A 87 -0.83 12.94 16.20
C ALA A 87 0.57 13.56 16.12
N ASN A 88 0.72 14.82 16.51
CA ASN A 88 1.98 15.56 16.45
C ASN A 88 3.07 15.01 17.38
N ASN A 89 2.70 14.22 18.39
CA ASN A 89 3.60 13.62 19.38
C ASN A 89 3.70 12.09 19.23
N SER A 90 3.31 11.53 18.08
CA SER A 90 3.35 10.09 17.84
C SER A 90 4.77 9.53 17.92
N ASP A 91 5.76 10.22 17.35
CA ASP A 91 7.18 9.80 17.40
C ASP A 91 7.69 9.67 18.84
N ILE A 92 7.33 10.61 19.71
CA ILE A 92 7.70 10.57 21.14
C ILE A 92 7.09 9.34 21.83
N LEU A 93 5.83 9.02 21.52
CA LEU A 93 5.17 7.84 22.08
C LEU A 93 5.79 6.54 21.53
N CYS A 94 6.09 6.48 20.23
CA CYS A 94 6.78 5.35 19.61
C CYS A 94 8.15 5.11 20.26
N ASP A 95 8.95 6.16 20.44
CA ASP A 95 10.25 6.10 21.11
C ASP A 95 10.13 5.59 22.55
N ARG A 96 9.14 6.08 23.31
CA ARG A 96 8.89 5.64 24.68
C ARG A 96 8.53 4.16 24.74
N ILE A 97 7.67 3.69 23.83
CA ILE A 97 7.27 2.28 23.74
C ILE A 97 8.47 1.41 23.35
N ALA A 98 9.25 1.81 22.36
CA ALA A 98 10.43 1.08 21.91
C ALA A 98 11.47 0.95 23.03
N ARG A 99 11.79 2.03 23.75
CA ARG A 99 12.73 2.00 24.88
C ARG A 99 12.27 1.09 26.03
N THR A 100 10.96 1.02 26.27
CA THR A 100 10.41 0.26 27.41
C THR A 100 10.23 -1.22 27.08
N THR A 101 9.87 -1.55 25.84
CA THR A 101 9.42 -2.90 25.47
C THR A 101 10.29 -3.59 24.43
N GLY A 102 11.21 -2.85 23.80
CA GLY A 102 11.99 -3.30 22.66
C GLY A 102 11.18 -3.48 21.37
N ILE A 103 9.91 -3.04 21.33
CA ILE A 103 9.05 -3.17 20.15
C ILE A 103 9.01 -1.83 19.42
N GLU A 104 9.57 -1.80 18.21
CA GLU A 104 9.50 -0.66 17.30
C GLU A 104 8.15 -0.63 16.57
N ILE A 105 7.59 0.57 16.38
CA ILE A 105 6.31 0.78 15.71
C ILE A 105 6.57 1.51 14.38
N GLU A 106 6.15 0.89 13.28
CA GLU A 106 6.19 1.47 11.94
C GLU A 106 4.87 2.18 11.64
N THR A 107 4.89 3.50 11.44
CA THR A 107 3.69 4.21 10.96
C THR A 107 3.52 3.99 9.46
N ILE A 108 2.46 3.29 9.05
CA ILE A 108 2.21 2.93 7.63
C ILE A 108 1.21 3.89 6.97
N SER A 109 1.26 4.01 5.64
CA SER A 109 0.28 4.79 4.87
C SER A 109 -1.08 4.05 4.77
N GLY A 110 -2.12 4.74 4.29
CA GLY A 110 -3.43 4.11 4.05
C GLY A 110 -3.38 3.07 2.92
N GLU A 111 -2.51 3.26 1.94
CA GLU A 111 -2.30 2.34 0.82
C GLU A 111 -1.58 1.07 1.27
N GLU A 112 -0.59 1.18 2.16
CA GLU A 112 0.06 0.00 2.75
C GLU A 112 -0.89 -0.76 3.66
N GLU A 113 -1.71 -0.04 4.44
CA GLU A 113 -2.81 -0.62 5.23
C GLU A 113 -3.77 -1.40 4.32
N ALA A 114 -4.21 -0.81 3.20
CA ALA A 114 -5.05 -1.46 2.21
C ALA A 114 -4.38 -2.67 1.54
N ARG A 115 -3.08 -2.60 1.21
CA ARG A 115 -2.31 -3.71 0.63
C ARG A 115 -2.28 -4.91 1.57
N LEU A 116 -2.00 -4.66 2.85
CA LEU A 116 -1.95 -5.70 3.88
C LEU A 116 -3.34 -6.31 4.13
N ILE A 117 -4.39 -5.50 4.18
CA ILE A 117 -5.78 -6.00 4.29
C ILE A 117 -6.15 -6.84 3.08
N HIS A 118 -5.80 -6.40 1.87
CA HIS A 118 -6.04 -7.17 0.64
C HIS A 118 -5.31 -8.50 0.66
N LEU A 119 -4.05 -8.55 1.11
CA LEU A 119 -3.30 -9.80 1.30
C LEU A 119 -4.01 -10.75 2.28
N ALA A 120 -4.50 -10.23 3.41
CA ALA A 120 -5.27 -11.02 4.37
C ALA A 120 -6.53 -11.62 3.72
N VAL A 121 -7.26 -10.79 2.96
CA VAL A 121 -8.48 -11.20 2.28
C VAL A 121 -8.20 -12.21 1.17
N ALA A 122 -7.16 -12.03 0.37
CA ALA A 122 -6.78 -12.94 -0.70
C ALA A 122 -6.40 -14.34 -0.19
N ASN A 123 -5.85 -14.42 1.03
CA ASN A 123 -5.55 -15.69 1.71
C ASN A 123 -6.82 -16.36 2.27
N ALA A 124 -7.83 -15.59 2.67
CA ALA A 124 -9.07 -16.11 3.25
C ALA A 124 -10.18 -16.36 2.21
N VAL A 125 -10.16 -15.65 1.09
CA VAL A 125 -11.22 -15.65 0.07
C VAL A 125 -10.57 -15.80 -1.30
N ASN A 126 -11.06 -16.76 -2.08
CA ASN A 126 -10.60 -16.91 -3.46
C ASN A 126 -11.07 -15.73 -4.34
N LEU A 127 -10.15 -14.81 -4.62
CA LEU A 127 -10.34 -13.65 -5.49
C LEU A 127 -10.01 -13.93 -6.96
N LYS A 128 -9.47 -15.11 -7.30
CA LYS A 128 -8.97 -15.42 -8.65
C LYS A 128 -10.02 -15.09 -9.72
N ASN A 129 -9.61 -14.31 -10.73
CA ASN A 129 -10.43 -13.85 -11.85
C ASN A 129 -11.66 -13.00 -11.46
N LYS A 130 -11.77 -12.52 -10.23
CA LYS A 130 -12.90 -11.67 -9.79
C LYS A 130 -12.50 -10.21 -9.76
N TYR A 131 -13.42 -9.37 -10.18
CA TYR A 131 -13.40 -7.94 -9.91
C TYR A 131 -14.05 -7.70 -8.55
N ALA A 132 -13.23 -7.36 -7.55
CA ALA A 132 -13.61 -7.31 -6.15
C ALA A 132 -13.50 -5.90 -5.59
N MET A 133 -14.45 -5.53 -4.71
CA MET A 133 -14.34 -4.38 -3.83
C MET A 133 -14.11 -4.87 -2.39
N LEU A 134 -13.11 -4.30 -1.74
CA LEU A 134 -12.83 -4.48 -0.31
C LEU A 134 -13.13 -3.16 0.40
N ILE A 135 -13.83 -3.25 1.54
CA ILE A 135 -14.22 -2.12 2.38
C ILE A 135 -13.72 -2.41 3.80
N ASP A 136 -12.73 -1.69 4.29
CA ASP A 136 -12.35 -1.74 5.70
C ASP A 136 -12.93 -0.54 6.45
N ILE A 137 -13.62 -0.78 7.56
CA ILE A 137 -14.14 0.30 8.42
C ILE A 137 -13.39 0.31 9.74
N GLY A 138 -12.35 1.13 9.77
CA GLY A 138 -11.56 1.46 10.94
C GLY A 138 -12.17 2.53 11.84
N GLY A 139 -11.43 2.87 12.90
CA GLY A 139 -11.80 3.94 13.82
C GLY A 139 -11.48 5.33 13.28
N GLY A 140 -10.42 5.48 12.49
CA GLY A 140 -9.98 6.78 11.96
C GLY A 140 -10.27 6.99 10.49
N SER A 141 -10.18 5.93 9.70
CA SER A 141 -10.37 5.94 8.26
C SER A 141 -11.28 4.79 7.81
N VAL A 142 -11.66 4.86 6.54
CA VAL A 142 -12.36 3.81 5.79
C VAL A 142 -11.63 3.63 4.47
N GLU A 143 -11.11 2.44 4.24
CA GLU A 143 -10.37 2.09 3.04
C GLU A 143 -11.32 1.41 2.05
N VAL A 144 -11.36 1.91 0.81
CA VAL A 144 -12.10 1.28 -0.30
C VAL A 144 -11.09 0.87 -1.36
N THR A 145 -11.00 -0.43 -1.62
CA THR A 145 -10.01 -1.01 -2.54
C THR A 145 -10.70 -1.78 -3.65
N LEU A 146 -10.38 -1.46 -4.90
CA LEU A 146 -10.80 -2.21 -6.08
C LEU A 146 -9.65 -3.11 -6.54
N SER A 147 -9.95 -4.38 -6.80
CA SER A 147 -8.94 -5.36 -7.22
C SER A 147 -9.46 -6.28 -8.33
N GLN A 148 -8.53 -6.79 -9.14
CA GLN A 148 -8.77 -7.84 -10.12
C GLN A 148 -7.89 -9.03 -9.74
N GLY A 149 -8.49 -10.10 -9.21
CA GLY A 149 -7.71 -11.20 -8.66
C GLY A 149 -6.90 -10.76 -7.44
N ASN A 150 -5.62 -11.10 -7.45
CA ASN A 150 -4.68 -10.73 -6.39
C ASN A 150 -4.03 -9.35 -6.63
N ASN A 151 -4.44 -8.62 -7.68
CA ASN A 151 -3.88 -7.33 -8.02
C ASN A 151 -4.84 -6.20 -7.65
N ILE A 152 -4.39 -5.29 -6.79
CA ILE A 152 -5.07 -4.04 -6.48
C ILE A 152 -4.96 -3.10 -7.69
N LEU A 153 -6.11 -2.59 -8.13
CA LEU A 153 -6.24 -1.61 -9.21
C LEU A 153 -6.29 -0.18 -8.68
N SER A 154 -7.02 0.03 -7.58
CA SER A 154 -7.08 1.32 -6.91
C SER A 154 -7.39 1.12 -5.44
N THR A 155 -6.95 2.06 -4.63
CA THR A 155 -7.28 2.12 -3.21
C THR A 155 -7.36 3.56 -2.77
N GLU A 156 -8.32 3.86 -1.91
CA GLU A 156 -8.50 5.18 -1.33
C GLU A 156 -8.86 5.07 0.14
N SER A 157 -8.21 5.90 0.95
CA SER A 157 -8.48 6.04 2.38
C SER A 157 -9.29 7.30 2.63
N TYR A 158 -10.49 7.14 3.18
CA TYR A 158 -11.41 8.22 3.49
C TYR A 158 -11.40 8.54 4.98
N ASN A 159 -11.21 9.82 5.34
CA ASN A 159 -11.21 10.31 6.73
C ASN A 159 -12.62 10.37 7.35
N MET A 160 -13.27 9.21 7.43
CA MET A 160 -14.63 9.01 7.95
C MET A 160 -14.76 7.75 8.81
N GLY A 161 -13.67 7.30 9.45
CA GLY A 161 -13.71 6.20 10.41
C GLY A 161 -14.59 6.51 11.62
N THR A 162 -15.02 5.47 12.34
CA THR A 162 -16.09 5.62 13.33
C THR A 162 -15.77 6.52 14.51
N VAL A 163 -14.57 6.42 15.07
CA VAL A 163 -14.11 7.27 16.19
C VAL A 163 -13.98 8.70 15.70
N ARG A 164 -13.41 8.92 14.51
CA ARG A 164 -13.32 10.26 13.92
C ARG A 164 -14.69 10.89 13.72
N LEU A 165 -15.65 10.14 13.19
CA LEU A 165 -17.03 10.61 13.03
C LEU A 165 -17.62 10.97 14.38
N LEU A 166 -17.48 10.12 15.40
CA LEU A 166 -17.97 10.45 16.75
C LEU A 166 -17.35 11.74 17.29
N GLU A 167 -16.03 11.93 17.19
CA GLU A 167 -15.36 13.13 17.72
C GLU A 167 -15.71 14.41 16.95
N LYS A 168 -15.78 14.34 15.62
CA LYS A 168 -16.17 15.51 14.81
C LYS A 168 -17.64 15.89 14.99
N LEU A 169 -18.48 14.88 15.22
CA LEU A 169 -19.92 15.02 15.29
C LEU A 169 -20.42 15.02 16.75
N SER A 170 -19.57 15.00 17.77
CA SER A 170 -20.00 15.07 19.17
C SER A 170 -20.40 16.50 19.59
N LYS A 171 -19.84 17.53 18.95
CA LYS A 171 -20.05 18.96 19.29
C LYS A 171 -21.26 19.61 18.59
N LYS A 172 -22.30 18.84 18.30
CA LYS A 172 -23.47 19.28 17.49
C LYS A 172 -24.37 20.30 18.20
N PRO A 173 -25.03 21.19 17.44
CA PRO A 173 -26.29 21.81 17.85
C PRO A 173 -27.38 20.73 17.97
N ALA A 174 -28.21 20.79 19.01
CA ALA A 174 -29.15 19.73 19.44
C ALA A 174 -30.26 19.31 18.45
N LYS A 175 -30.34 19.88 17.24
CA LYS A 175 -31.51 19.78 16.36
C LYS A 175 -31.42 18.75 15.22
N LEU A 176 -30.24 18.20 14.91
CA LEU A 176 -30.08 17.27 13.77
C LEU A 176 -29.82 15.82 14.22
N PRO A 177 -30.56 14.84 13.68
CA PRO A 177 -30.29 13.41 13.90
C PRO A 177 -28.84 13.03 13.56
N PHE A 178 -28.29 12.08 14.32
CA PHE A 178 -26.87 11.75 14.15
C PHE A 178 -26.55 11.16 12.77
N ASP A 179 -27.47 10.37 12.23
CA ASP A 179 -27.34 9.67 10.97
C ASP A 179 -27.43 10.58 9.75
N GLU A 180 -28.24 11.64 9.79
CA GLU A 180 -28.31 12.67 8.75
C GLU A 180 -26.96 13.36 8.58
N LEU A 181 -26.34 13.78 9.68
CA LEU A 181 -25.04 14.43 9.67
C LEU A 181 -23.89 13.52 9.21
N VAL A 182 -23.96 12.21 9.52
CA VAL A 182 -22.97 11.26 8.97
C VAL A 182 -23.10 11.16 7.45
N ARG A 183 -24.33 11.16 6.91
CA ARG A 183 -24.56 11.14 5.46
C ARG A 183 -24.05 12.40 4.80
N GLU A 184 -24.34 13.57 5.35
CA GLU A 184 -23.84 14.85 4.84
C GLU A 184 -22.31 14.91 4.86
N TYR A 185 -21.68 14.50 5.97
CA TYR A 185 -20.23 14.46 6.08
C TYR A 185 -19.59 13.52 5.05
N ALA A 186 -20.24 12.40 4.75
CA ALA A 186 -19.74 11.38 3.85
C ALA A 186 -20.09 11.65 2.36
N GLU A 187 -20.86 12.69 2.04
CA GLU A 187 -21.35 12.95 0.68
C GLU A 187 -20.22 13.17 -0.35
N ALA A 188 -19.15 13.86 0.03
CA ALA A 188 -17.99 14.03 -0.84
C ALA A 188 -17.27 12.70 -1.11
N ALA A 189 -17.17 11.84 -0.09
CA ALA A 189 -16.62 10.50 -0.23
C ALA A 189 -17.52 9.63 -1.13
N ARG A 190 -18.85 9.69 -0.92
CA ARG A 190 -19.85 8.99 -1.74
C ARG A 190 -19.65 9.24 -3.24
N ARG A 191 -19.54 10.51 -3.65
CA ARG A 191 -19.34 10.88 -5.07
C ARG A 191 -18.00 10.42 -5.63
N ARG A 192 -16.96 10.31 -4.79
CA ARG A 192 -15.66 9.80 -5.21
C ARG A 192 -15.72 8.28 -5.41
N ILE A 193 -16.31 7.57 -4.45
CA ILE A 193 -16.56 6.13 -4.54
C ILE A 193 -17.40 5.80 -5.76
N GLU A 194 -18.49 6.53 -6.01
CA GLU A 194 -19.34 6.35 -7.19
C GLU A 194 -18.54 6.45 -8.50
N ARG A 195 -17.62 7.43 -8.60
CA ARG A 195 -16.75 7.59 -9.78
C ARG A 195 -15.74 6.45 -9.92
N GLU A 196 -15.15 6.00 -8.81
CA GLU A 196 -14.14 4.94 -8.79
C GLU A 196 -14.72 3.57 -9.13
N VAL A 197 -15.88 3.23 -8.57
CA VAL A 197 -16.62 2.00 -8.91
C VAL A 197 -16.99 2.00 -10.40
N GLY A 198 -17.42 3.16 -10.89
CA GLY A 198 -17.80 3.35 -12.27
C GLY A 198 -19.01 2.47 -12.64
N LYS A 199 -18.98 1.90 -13.86
CA LYS A 199 -20.09 1.09 -14.40
C LYS A 199 -19.82 -0.41 -14.39
N LYS A 200 -18.60 -0.84 -14.08
CA LYS A 200 -18.22 -2.26 -14.11
C LYS A 200 -18.88 -2.98 -12.93
N LYS A 201 -19.61 -4.06 -13.23
CA LYS A 201 -20.27 -4.87 -12.20
C LYS A 201 -19.21 -5.58 -11.34
N LEU A 202 -19.33 -5.47 -10.02
CA LEU A 202 -18.51 -6.20 -9.06
C LEU A 202 -18.95 -7.67 -9.00
N ASP A 203 -17.98 -8.58 -9.00
CA ASP A 203 -18.22 -10.01 -8.79
C ASP A 203 -18.37 -10.34 -7.31
N ILE A 204 -17.72 -9.57 -6.45
CA ILE A 204 -17.70 -9.79 -5.00
C ILE A 204 -17.41 -8.48 -4.25
N CYS A 205 -18.11 -8.29 -3.13
CA CYS A 205 -17.84 -7.22 -2.18
C CYS A 205 -17.50 -7.83 -0.82
N ILE A 206 -16.44 -7.32 -0.20
CA ILE A 206 -15.87 -7.86 1.03
C ILE A 206 -15.74 -6.74 2.04
N GLY A 207 -16.22 -6.96 3.25
CA GLY A 207 -16.11 -6.03 4.36
C GLY A 207 -15.19 -6.56 5.46
N THR A 208 -14.23 -5.75 5.89
CA THR A 208 -13.29 -6.05 6.95
C THR A 208 -13.36 -5.02 8.07
N GLY A 209 -12.68 -5.33 9.17
CA GLY A 209 -12.64 -4.47 10.34
C GLY A 209 -13.70 -4.82 11.35
N GLY A 210 -13.37 -4.64 12.62
CA GLY A 210 -14.16 -5.25 13.69
C GLY A 210 -15.60 -4.77 13.77
N ASN A 211 -15.97 -3.62 13.17
CA ASN A 211 -17.36 -3.15 13.17
C ASN A 211 -18.22 -3.97 12.20
N ILE A 212 -17.64 -4.37 11.06
CA ILE A 212 -18.31 -5.22 10.09
C ILE A 212 -18.48 -6.63 10.66
N GLU A 213 -17.43 -7.16 11.32
CA GLU A 213 -17.52 -8.44 12.06
C GLU A 213 -18.64 -8.43 13.11
N GLU A 214 -18.77 -7.34 13.87
CA GLU A 214 -19.86 -7.18 14.84
C GLU A 214 -21.24 -7.13 14.14
N MET A 215 -21.36 -6.52 12.96
CA MET A 215 -22.62 -6.57 12.19
C MET A 215 -22.96 -7.99 11.75
N GLY A 216 -21.97 -8.79 11.33
CA GLY A 216 -22.14 -10.23 11.08
C GLY A 216 -22.62 -10.98 12.32
N ALA A 217 -22.03 -10.72 13.49
CA ALA A 217 -22.48 -11.32 14.75
C ALA A 217 -23.91 -10.89 15.14
N LEU A 218 -24.27 -9.62 14.91
CA LEU A 218 -25.63 -9.12 15.15
C LEU A 218 -26.64 -9.71 14.20
N ARG A 219 -26.26 -10.03 12.96
CA ARG A 219 -27.11 -10.71 11.98
C ARG A 219 -27.65 -12.02 12.54
N LYS A 220 -26.80 -12.82 13.22
CA LYS A 220 -27.23 -14.05 13.90
C LYS A 220 -28.28 -13.77 14.97
N LYS A 221 -28.05 -12.75 15.80
CA LYS A 221 -28.94 -12.38 16.92
C LYS A 221 -30.27 -11.76 16.49
N LEU A 222 -30.23 -10.84 15.52
CA LEU A 222 -31.38 -10.04 15.09
C LEU A 222 -32.25 -10.75 14.05
N PHE A 223 -31.62 -11.46 13.11
CA PHE A 223 -32.30 -12.06 11.97
C PHE A 223 -32.31 -13.59 12.02
N ARG A 224 -31.83 -14.19 13.13
CA ARG A 224 -31.79 -15.65 13.36
C ARG A 224 -31.11 -16.41 12.22
N ARG A 225 -30.07 -15.81 11.64
CA ARG A 225 -29.26 -16.43 10.59
C ARG A 225 -28.16 -17.30 11.20
N GLU A 226 -27.77 -18.35 10.49
CA GLU A 226 -26.76 -19.30 10.97
C GLU A 226 -25.32 -18.80 10.79
N SER A 227 -25.08 -17.89 9.82
CA SER A 227 -23.75 -17.39 9.47
C SER A 227 -23.58 -15.89 9.76
N ASP A 228 -22.38 -15.52 10.20
CA ASP A 228 -21.85 -14.17 10.41
C ASP A 228 -20.84 -13.76 9.33
N THR A 229 -20.61 -14.62 8.33
CA THR A 229 -19.62 -14.39 7.28
C THR A 229 -20.15 -13.60 6.08
N ALA A 230 -21.36 -13.05 6.21
CA ALA A 230 -21.98 -12.19 5.19
C ALA A 230 -23.10 -11.36 5.80
N ILE A 231 -23.46 -10.26 5.14
CA ILE A 231 -24.66 -9.47 5.42
C ILE A 231 -25.25 -8.96 4.11
N THR A 232 -26.57 -9.11 3.91
CA THR A 232 -27.23 -8.55 2.73
C THR A 232 -27.49 -7.05 2.90
N PHE A 233 -27.68 -6.33 1.80
CA PHE A 233 -28.01 -4.91 1.83
C PHE A 233 -29.32 -4.66 2.61
N GLU A 234 -30.35 -5.50 2.42
CA GLU A 234 -31.61 -5.42 3.16
C GLU A 234 -31.43 -5.63 4.67
N GLU A 235 -30.61 -6.62 5.06
CA GLU A 235 -30.28 -6.88 6.47
C GLU A 235 -29.49 -5.72 7.09
N LEU A 236 -28.55 -5.14 6.34
CA LEU A 236 -27.79 -3.97 6.75
C LEU A 236 -28.68 -2.73 6.92
N GLU A 237 -29.66 -2.53 6.05
CA GLU A 237 -30.66 -1.46 6.19
C GLU A 237 -31.48 -1.62 7.48
N LYS A 238 -32.01 -2.82 7.74
CA LYS A 238 -32.79 -3.12 8.95
C LYS A 238 -31.95 -2.95 10.20
N LEU A 239 -30.70 -3.41 10.18
CA LEU A 239 -29.75 -3.28 11.28
C LEU A 239 -29.46 -1.80 11.57
N SER A 240 -29.15 -1.00 10.54
CA SER A 240 -28.89 0.44 10.66
C SER A 240 -30.08 1.19 11.27
N ARG A 241 -31.31 0.90 10.81
CA ARG A 241 -32.55 1.48 11.36
C ARG A 241 -32.80 1.07 12.82
N THR A 242 -32.52 -0.18 13.17
CA THR A 242 -32.67 -0.68 14.55
C THR A 242 -31.70 0.04 15.49
N LEU A 243 -30.44 0.20 15.08
CA LEU A 243 -29.41 0.86 15.88
C LEU A 243 -29.70 2.36 16.07
N SER A 244 -30.26 3.04 15.07
CA SER A 244 -30.56 4.48 15.15
C SER A 244 -31.69 4.80 16.14
N GLN A 245 -32.55 3.83 16.45
CA GLN A 245 -33.63 3.94 17.43
C GLN A 245 -33.19 3.60 18.87
N MET A 246 -31.90 3.30 19.07
CA MET A 246 -31.34 2.89 20.36
C MET A 246 -30.24 3.82 20.83
N THR A 247 -30.28 4.13 22.12
CA THR A 247 -29.15 4.71 22.86
C THR A 247 -27.99 3.71 22.95
N VAL A 248 -26.79 4.23 23.25
CA VAL A 248 -25.59 3.39 23.47
C VAL A 248 -25.84 2.37 24.60
N GLN A 249 -26.51 2.78 25.68
CA GLN A 249 -26.82 1.91 26.82
C GLN A 249 -27.79 0.79 26.44
N GLU A 250 -28.81 1.07 25.61
CA GLU A 250 -29.72 0.03 25.12
C GLU A 250 -29.00 -0.96 24.21
N ARG A 251 -28.10 -0.50 23.35
CA ARG A 251 -27.26 -1.39 22.51
C ARG A 251 -26.39 -2.30 23.38
N MET A 252 -25.75 -1.74 24.41
CA MET A 252 -24.94 -2.51 25.37
C MET A 252 -25.78 -3.59 26.06
N ARG A 253 -26.96 -3.23 26.61
CA ARG A 253 -27.82 -4.17 27.34
C ARG A 253 -28.42 -5.24 26.43
N LYS A 254 -29.04 -4.83 25.32
CA LYS A 254 -29.76 -5.74 24.41
C LYS A 254 -28.83 -6.69 23.68
N PHE A 255 -27.69 -6.20 23.22
CA PHE A 255 -26.78 -6.99 22.38
C PHE A 255 -25.55 -7.54 23.12
N LYS A 256 -25.38 -7.18 24.40
CA LYS A 256 -24.20 -7.48 25.23
C LYS A 256 -22.91 -6.93 24.63
N MET A 257 -22.98 -5.77 23.99
CA MET A 257 -21.82 -5.10 23.41
C MET A 257 -20.96 -4.45 24.48
N LYS A 258 -19.65 -4.45 24.27
CA LYS A 258 -18.72 -3.62 25.06
C LYS A 258 -18.98 -2.13 24.78
N PRO A 259 -18.74 -1.24 25.76
CA PRO A 259 -18.96 0.20 25.59
C PRO A 259 -18.24 0.78 24.37
N ASP A 260 -16.99 0.36 24.13
CA ASP A 260 -16.12 0.83 23.04
C ASP A 260 -16.56 0.36 21.64
N ARG A 261 -17.59 -0.50 21.60
CA ARG A 261 -18.24 -1.01 20.38
C ARG A 261 -19.62 -0.37 20.17
N ALA A 262 -20.38 -0.20 21.24
CA ALA A 262 -21.78 0.21 21.18
C ALA A 262 -21.98 1.64 20.66
N ASP A 263 -21.00 2.52 20.88
CA ASP A 263 -21.00 3.90 20.37
C ASP A 263 -20.63 3.96 18.88
N VAL A 264 -19.65 3.17 18.44
CA VAL A 264 -19.11 3.17 17.07
C VAL A 264 -19.90 2.33 16.05
N ILE A 265 -20.74 1.38 16.49
CA ILE A 265 -21.44 0.47 15.56
C ILE A 265 -22.48 1.18 14.68
N LEU A 266 -23.17 2.21 15.19
CA LEU A 266 -24.12 2.99 14.41
C LEU A 266 -23.44 3.74 13.26
N PRO A 267 -22.42 4.61 13.49
CA PRO A 267 -21.73 5.28 12.39
C PRO A 267 -21.16 4.29 11.38
N ALA A 268 -20.57 3.16 11.83
CA ALA A 268 -20.11 2.11 10.91
C ALA A 268 -21.22 1.61 9.99
N SER A 269 -22.41 1.32 10.54
CA SER A 269 -23.52 0.77 9.76
C SER A 269 -24.02 1.75 8.69
N ILE A 270 -23.99 3.06 8.99
CA ILE A 270 -24.40 4.11 8.07
C ILE A 270 -23.39 4.23 6.93
N VAL A 271 -22.09 4.25 7.26
CA VAL A 271 -21.02 4.34 6.26
C VAL A 271 -21.00 3.11 5.38
N LEU A 272 -21.04 1.90 5.95
CA LEU A 272 -21.09 0.66 5.15
C LEU A 272 -22.31 0.66 4.21
N LYS A 273 -23.49 1.00 4.72
CA LYS A 273 -24.72 1.07 3.91
C LYS A 273 -24.59 2.03 2.74
N MET A 274 -23.98 3.19 2.95
CA MET A 274 -23.72 4.16 1.89
C MET A 274 -22.79 3.55 0.82
N ILE A 275 -21.65 2.97 1.22
CA ILE A 275 -20.66 2.42 0.28
C ILE A 275 -21.26 1.25 -0.52
N VAL A 276 -21.95 0.33 0.16
CA VAL A 276 -22.60 -0.84 -0.47
C VAL A 276 -23.66 -0.42 -1.48
N LYS A 277 -24.42 0.64 -1.17
CA LYS A 277 -25.40 1.22 -2.10
C LYS A 277 -24.73 1.74 -3.38
N GLU A 278 -23.61 2.45 -3.26
CA GLU A 278 -22.85 2.94 -4.42
C GLU A 278 -22.18 1.81 -5.21
N ALA A 279 -21.74 0.76 -4.51
CA ALA A 279 -21.17 -0.45 -5.11
C ALA A 279 -22.20 -1.28 -5.88
N ARG A 280 -23.51 -1.08 -5.64
CA ARG A 280 -24.64 -1.79 -6.28
C ARG A 280 -24.53 -3.30 -6.11
N VAL A 281 -24.22 -3.73 -4.88
CA VAL A 281 -24.10 -5.14 -4.50
C VAL A 281 -25.14 -5.52 -3.46
N ASP A 282 -25.68 -6.74 -3.58
CA ASP A 282 -26.74 -7.23 -2.68
C ASP A 282 -26.20 -7.84 -1.39
N GLU A 283 -24.92 -8.24 -1.37
CA GLU A 283 -24.28 -8.92 -0.25
C GLU A 283 -22.84 -8.43 -0.06
N VAL A 284 -22.44 -8.29 1.21
CA VAL A 284 -21.06 -8.09 1.63
C VAL A 284 -20.58 -9.33 2.37
N ARG A 285 -19.47 -9.93 1.92
CA ARG A 285 -18.83 -11.05 2.62
C ARG A 285 -17.90 -10.56 3.72
N ILE A 286 -17.85 -11.30 4.82
CA ILE A 286 -17.15 -10.94 6.05
C ILE A 286 -16.23 -12.12 6.41
N PRO A 287 -14.98 -12.14 5.93
CA PRO A 287 -14.08 -13.28 6.14
C PRO A 287 -13.48 -13.34 7.55
N ASN A 288 -13.76 -12.36 8.42
CA ASN A 288 -13.21 -12.25 9.77
C ASN A 288 -11.67 -12.17 9.79
N VAL A 289 -11.09 -11.49 8.80
CA VAL A 289 -9.67 -11.13 8.73
C VAL A 289 -9.52 -9.61 8.66
N GLY A 290 -8.35 -9.09 9.04
CA GLY A 290 -8.02 -7.68 8.92
C GLY A 290 -6.52 -7.42 8.89
N LEU A 291 -6.12 -6.19 9.21
CA LEU A 291 -4.74 -5.71 9.08
C LEU A 291 -3.71 -6.60 9.80
N LYS A 292 -3.99 -7.02 11.03
CA LYS A 292 -3.10 -7.90 11.82
C LYS A 292 -2.81 -9.23 11.11
N ASP A 293 -3.80 -9.79 10.40
CA ASP A 293 -3.69 -11.06 9.69
C ASP A 293 -2.85 -10.87 8.42
N GLY A 294 -3.04 -9.73 7.74
CA GLY A 294 -2.24 -9.31 6.59
C GLY A 294 -0.77 -9.09 6.96
N LEU A 295 -0.51 -8.41 8.07
CA LEU A 295 0.85 -8.22 8.61
C LEU A 295 1.53 -9.54 8.95
N LEU A 296 0.80 -10.47 9.56
CA LEU A 296 1.33 -11.78 9.92
C LEU A 296 1.69 -12.58 8.65
N ALA A 297 0.84 -12.54 7.63
CA ALA A 297 1.09 -13.16 6.32
C ALA A 297 2.28 -12.51 5.60
N ASP A 298 2.36 -11.18 5.57
CA ASP A 298 3.46 -10.44 4.96
C ASP A 298 4.79 -10.74 5.68
N LEU A 299 4.76 -10.81 7.02
CA LEU A 299 5.92 -11.19 7.83
C LEU A 299 6.36 -12.63 7.57
N ALA A 300 5.41 -13.58 7.43
CA ALA A 300 5.69 -14.96 7.07
C ALA A 300 6.36 -15.06 5.69
N GLN A 301 5.82 -14.36 4.68
CA GLN A 301 6.41 -14.27 3.35
C GLN A 301 7.80 -13.60 3.38
N SER A 302 8.01 -12.64 4.30
CA SER A 302 9.32 -11.98 4.48
C SER A 302 10.43 -12.94 4.93
N LEU A 303 10.06 -14.00 5.66
CA LEU A 303 10.96 -15.00 6.23
C LEU A 303 11.16 -16.21 5.31
N SER A 304 10.28 -16.35 4.33
CA SER A 304 10.37 -17.38 3.29
C SER A 304 11.45 -17.04 2.26
N GLN A 305 12.14 -18.07 1.79
CA GLN A 305 13.07 -17.99 0.65
C GLN A 305 12.37 -18.18 -0.70
N LEU A 306 11.05 -18.39 -0.71
CA LEU A 306 10.31 -18.60 -1.95
C LEU A 306 10.28 -17.31 -2.80
N PRO A 307 10.38 -17.43 -4.13
CA PRO A 307 10.19 -16.30 -5.02
C PRO A 307 8.84 -15.62 -4.77
N ARG A 308 8.77 -14.29 -4.97
CA ARG A 308 7.53 -13.51 -4.82
C ARG A 308 6.96 -13.00 -6.17
N PRO A 309 6.45 -13.87 -7.07
CA PRO A 309 5.84 -13.46 -8.33
C PRO A 309 4.73 -12.41 -8.13
N ALA A 310 3.89 -12.61 -7.10
CA ALA A 310 2.76 -11.73 -6.80
C ALA A 310 3.18 -10.27 -6.52
N ARG A 311 4.35 -10.04 -5.89
CA ARG A 311 4.85 -8.68 -5.65
C ARG A 311 5.22 -8.00 -6.97
N ARG A 312 5.97 -8.69 -7.84
CA ARG A 312 6.39 -8.14 -9.13
C ARG A 312 5.18 -7.78 -9.99
N GLU A 313 4.21 -8.68 -10.07
CA GLU A 313 2.96 -8.47 -10.82
C GLU A 313 2.19 -7.26 -10.28
N GLN A 314 2.03 -7.14 -8.95
CA GLN A 314 1.34 -6.01 -8.32
C GLN A 314 2.06 -4.68 -8.58
N VAL A 315 3.39 -4.64 -8.42
CA VAL A 315 4.18 -3.43 -8.64
C VAL A 315 4.10 -3.01 -10.10
N TRP A 316 4.24 -3.96 -11.03
CA TRP A 316 4.14 -3.69 -12.47
C TRP A 316 2.76 -3.19 -12.86
N MET A 317 1.70 -3.83 -12.35
CA MET A 317 0.31 -3.38 -12.56
C MET A 317 0.09 -1.97 -12.02
N SER A 318 0.58 -1.68 -10.80
CA SER A 318 0.48 -0.36 -10.20
C SER A 318 1.20 0.70 -11.04
N ALA A 319 2.38 0.36 -11.58
CA ALA A 319 3.13 1.25 -12.46
C ALA A 319 2.37 1.51 -13.77
N MET A 320 1.84 0.47 -14.42
CA MET A 320 1.04 0.63 -15.64
C MET A 320 -0.17 1.53 -15.41
N LEU A 321 -0.94 1.30 -14.35
CA LEU A 321 -2.11 2.12 -14.01
C LEU A 321 -1.73 3.59 -13.74
N LEU A 322 -0.57 3.82 -13.12
CA LEU A 322 -0.05 5.16 -12.92
C LEU A 322 0.36 5.83 -14.24
N GLY A 323 1.00 5.08 -15.13
CA GLY A 323 1.32 5.54 -16.48
C GLY A 323 0.06 5.95 -17.25
N GLU A 324 -0.98 5.11 -17.26
CA GLU A 324 -2.26 5.40 -17.90
C GLU A 324 -2.92 6.66 -17.32
N LYS A 325 -2.90 6.82 -15.99
CA LYS A 325 -3.41 8.03 -15.31
C LYS A 325 -2.74 9.31 -15.84
N TYR A 326 -1.44 9.24 -16.15
CA TYR A 326 -0.66 10.35 -16.68
C TYR A 326 -0.48 10.32 -18.21
N GLN A 327 -1.23 9.47 -18.91
CA GLN A 327 -1.27 9.42 -20.38
C GLN A 327 0.12 9.23 -21.01
N TYR A 328 0.95 8.40 -20.40
CA TYR A 328 2.28 8.08 -20.92
C TYR A 328 2.24 7.36 -22.28
N ASP A 329 3.34 7.40 -23.03
CA ASP A 329 3.52 6.55 -24.22
C ASP A 329 3.87 5.12 -23.78
N GLY A 330 2.84 4.29 -23.67
CA GLY A 330 3.00 2.90 -23.28
C GLY A 330 3.84 2.08 -24.26
N LYS A 331 3.83 2.38 -25.57
CA LYS A 331 4.62 1.60 -26.54
C LYS A 331 6.11 1.86 -26.34
N HIS A 332 6.49 3.12 -26.25
CA HIS A 332 7.85 3.54 -25.98
C HIS A 332 8.32 3.01 -24.61
N SER A 333 7.58 3.31 -23.55
CA SER A 333 7.99 3.01 -22.18
C SER A 333 8.13 1.50 -21.91
N ASN A 334 7.26 0.66 -22.48
CA ASN A 334 7.41 -0.80 -22.38
C ASN A 334 8.66 -1.31 -23.10
N LEU A 335 9.01 -0.73 -24.26
CA LEU A 335 10.24 -1.09 -24.98
C LEU A 335 11.48 -0.66 -24.18
N VAL A 336 11.50 0.56 -23.65
CA VAL A 336 12.61 1.05 -22.81
C VAL A 336 12.77 0.16 -21.58
N ALA A 337 11.67 -0.23 -20.91
CA ALA A 337 11.75 -1.13 -19.76
C ALA A 337 12.26 -2.54 -20.13
N PHE A 338 11.85 -3.08 -21.28
CA PHE A 338 12.37 -4.33 -21.79
C PHE A 338 13.88 -4.26 -22.08
N LEU A 339 14.33 -3.23 -22.80
CA LEU A 339 15.75 -3.04 -23.14
C LEU A 339 16.59 -2.80 -21.88
N ALA A 340 16.11 -2.00 -20.93
CA ALA A 340 16.78 -1.75 -19.66
C ALA A 340 16.94 -3.03 -18.83
N GLY A 341 15.90 -3.88 -18.77
CA GLY A 341 15.97 -5.19 -18.13
C GLY A 341 16.95 -6.15 -18.80
N SER A 342 16.99 -6.15 -20.14
CA SER A 342 17.95 -6.95 -20.92
C SER A 342 19.40 -6.51 -20.68
N LEU A 343 19.63 -5.19 -20.63
CA LEU A 343 20.95 -4.62 -20.29
C LEU A 343 21.36 -4.98 -18.87
N PHE A 344 20.44 -4.91 -17.90
CA PHE A 344 20.69 -5.30 -16.52
C PHE A 344 21.19 -6.76 -16.46
N ASP A 345 20.46 -7.70 -17.07
CA ASP A 345 20.85 -9.12 -17.02
C ASP A 345 22.22 -9.37 -17.63
N GLN A 346 22.51 -8.74 -18.77
CA GLN A 346 23.76 -8.96 -19.50
C GLN A 346 24.96 -8.21 -18.89
N THR A 347 24.73 -7.25 -17.98
CA THR A 347 25.78 -6.47 -17.32
C THR A 347 25.90 -6.73 -15.82
N GLN A 348 25.32 -7.84 -15.33
CA GLN A 348 25.37 -8.24 -13.92
C GLN A 348 26.77 -8.12 -13.29
N PRO A 349 27.87 -8.57 -13.94
CA PRO A 349 29.21 -8.47 -13.38
C PRO A 349 29.70 -7.02 -13.14
N LEU A 350 29.17 -6.03 -13.87
CA LEU A 350 29.56 -4.63 -13.76
C LEU A 350 28.90 -3.92 -12.59
N HIS A 351 27.61 -4.17 -12.37
CA HIS A 351 26.84 -3.43 -11.37
C HIS A 351 26.66 -4.20 -10.06
N ASN A 352 26.71 -5.54 -10.08
CA ASN A 352 26.51 -6.42 -8.92
C ASN A 352 25.28 -6.02 -8.08
N LEU A 353 24.14 -5.87 -8.77
CA LEU A 353 22.85 -5.50 -8.17
C LEU A 353 21.91 -6.70 -8.21
N GLU A 354 20.85 -6.64 -7.40
CA GLU A 354 19.95 -7.76 -7.16
C GLU A 354 18.67 -7.68 -8.01
N GLU A 355 17.93 -8.77 -8.01
CA GLU A 355 16.64 -8.90 -8.71
C GLU A 355 15.58 -7.86 -8.30
N ASP A 356 15.64 -7.32 -7.08
CA ASP A 356 14.79 -6.22 -6.65
C ASP A 356 15.22 -4.89 -7.29
N ASP A 357 16.52 -4.64 -7.45
CA ASP A 357 17.04 -3.44 -8.15
C ASP A 357 16.60 -3.44 -9.64
N LYS A 358 16.52 -4.62 -10.27
CA LYS A 358 15.97 -4.79 -11.62
C LYS A 358 14.49 -4.41 -11.72
N LEU A 359 13.69 -4.78 -10.72
CA LEU A 359 12.27 -4.38 -10.66
C LEU A 359 12.15 -2.85 -10.60
N LEU A 360 12.95 -2.19 -9.77
CA LEU A 360 12.95 -0.72 -9.66
C LEU A 360 13.39 -0.05 -10.96
N LEU A 361 14.40 -0.59 -11.64
CA LEU A 361 14.80 -0.13 -12.97
C LEU A 361 13.66 -0.25 -13.98
N GLY A 362 12.98 -1.39 -14.02
CA GLY A 362 11.85 -1.62 -14.93
C GLY A 362 10.69 -0.65 -14.68
N VAL A 363 10.35 -0.40 -13.42
CA VAL A 363 9.30 0.57 -13.04
C VAL A 363 9.71 1.99 -13.44
N ALA A 364 10.96 2.39 -13.15
CA ALA A 364 11.47 3.69 -13.54
C ALA A 364 11.48 3.87 -15.06
N ALA A 365 11.87 2.84 -15.81
CA ALA A 365 11.82 2.82 -17.26
C ALA A 365 10.40 2.92 -17.81
N LEU A 366 9.42 2.30 -17.15
CA LEU A 366 8.02 2.41 -17.56
C LEU A 366 7.45 3.82 -17.31
N LEU A 367 7.97 4.54 -16.31
CA LEU A 367 7.39 5.78 -15.80
C LEU A 367 8.27 7.03 -16.00
N HIS A 368 9.42 6.92 -16.67
CA HIS A 368 10.39 8.01 -16.77
C HIS A 368 9.83 9.27 -17.44
N ASP A 369 8.86 9.09 -18.33
CA ASP A 369 8.27 10.14 -19.17
C ASP A 369 6.93 10.69 -18.66
N ILE A 370 6.38 10.20 -17.54
CA ILE A 370 5.08 10.68 -17.04
C ILE A 370 5.05 12.18 -16.73
N GLY A 371 6.22 12.80 -16.54
CA GLY A 371 6.35 14.24 -16.34
C GLY A 371 5.87 15.08 -17.52
N HIS A 372 5.79 14.50 -18.73
CA HIS A 372 5.22 15.15 -19.91
C HIS A 372 3.76 15.57 -19.72
N PHE A 373 3.03 14.89 -18.83
CA PHE A 373 1.68 15.30 -18.44
C PHE A 373 1.62 16.70 -17.84
N VAL A 374 2.68 17.13 -17.14
CA VAL A 374 2.78 18.46 -16.52
C VAL A 374 3.36 19.46 -17.52
N SER A 375 4.52 19.13 -18.09
CA SER A 375 5.25 19.98 -19.03
C SER A 375 6.33 19.17 -19.75
N THR A 376 6.58 19.51 -21.02
CA THR A 376 7.71 18.97 -21.79
C THR A 376 9.05 19.55 -21.33
N VAL A 377 9.03 20.76 -20.79
CA VAL A 377 10.22 21.38 -20.17
C VAL A 377 10.40 20.77 -18.79
N ASP A 378 11.62 20.31 -18.50
CA ASP A 378 11.98 19.69 -17.23
C ASP A 378 11.09 18.50 -16.81
N HIS A 379 10.60 17.75 -17.79
CA HIS A 379 9.74 16.59 -17.57
C HIS A 379 10.37 15.55 -16.63
N ASP A 380 11.70 15.45 -16.59
CA ASP A 380 12.45 14.63 -15.65
C ASP A 380 12.18 15.00 -14.17
N ARG A 381 12.10 16.29 -13.86
CA ARG A 381 11.78 16.78 -12.51
C ARG A 381 10.31 16.57 -12.19
N HIS A 382 9.44 16.77 -13.18
CA HIS A 382 8.01 16.53 -13.03
C HIS A 382 7.71 15.04 -12.81
N ALA A 383 8.39 14.14 -13.50
CA ALA A 383 8.28 12.70 -13.30
C ALA A 383 8.67 12.33 -11.85
N GLN A 384 9.80 12.85 -11.35
CA GLN A 384 10.18 12.64 -9.94
C GLN A 384 9.09 13.14 -8.98
N TYR A 385 8.57 14.35 -9.20
CA TYR A 385 7.52 14.90 -8.36
C TYR A 385 6.26 14.02 -8.37
N LEU A 386 5.79 13.62 -9.55
CA LEU A 386 4.60 12.79 -9.70
C LEU A 386 4.77 11.42 -9.05
N LEU A 387 5.94 10.79 -9.17
CA LEU A 387 6.25 9.51 -8.53
C LEU A 387 6.28 9.62 -7.00
N LYS A 388 6.84 10.71 -6.45
CA LYS A 388 6.83 10.95 -5.00
C LYS A 388 5.45 11.32 -4.45
N ALA A 389 4.60 11.91 -5.28
CA ALA A 389 3.26 12.32 -4.93
C ALA A 389 2.19 11.25 -5.21
N SER A 390 2.57 10.13 -5.85
CA SER A 390 1.64 9.07 -6.24
C SER A 390 2.02 7.74 -5.62
N PRO A 391 1.07 6.99 -5.05
CA PRO A 391 1.37 5.69 -4.49
C PRO A 391 1.70 4.67 -5.59
N LEU A 392 2.72 3.85 -5.35
CA LEU A 392 3.06 2.67 -6.13
C LEU A 392 2.91 1.43 -5.24
N ILE A 393 1.79 0.74 -5.39
CA ILE A 393 1.41 -0.36 -4.50
C ILE A 393 2.43 -1.50 -4.65
N GLY A 394 3.00 -1.92 -3.51
CA GLY A 394 4.01 -2.98 -3.44
C GLY A 394 5.46 -2.48 -3.41
N LEU A 395 5.68 -1.17 -3.54
CA LEU A 395 6.95 -0.52 -3.25
C LEU A 395 6.91 0.17 -1.88
N SER A 396 8.00 0.03 -1.13
CA SER A 396 8.24 0.81 0.09
C SER A 396 8.59 2.26 -0.24
N SER A 397 8.51 3.17 0.75
CA SER A 397 8.90 4.57 0.56
C SER A 397 10.34 4.72 0.06
N ARG A 398 11.27 3.90 0.59
CA ARG A 398 12.67 3.82 0.11
C ARG A 398 12.73 3.48 -1.38
N GLU A 399 11.96 2.50 -1.82
CA GLU A 399 11.95 2.05 -3.22
C GLU A 399 11.31 3.06 -4.15
N VAL A 400 10.24 3.73 -3.70
CA VAL A 400 9.65 4.87 -4.42
C VAL A 400 10.68 5.99 -4.60
N ASP A 401 11.46 6.33 -3.57
CA ASP A 401 12.53 7.33 -3.70
C ASP A 401 13.61 6.89 -4.71
N ILE A 402 13.97 5.61 -4.75
CA ILE A 402 14.91 5.08 -5.76
C ILE A 402 14.32 5.24 -7.17
N VAL A 403 13.10 4.77 -7.41
CA VAL A 403 12.39 4.89 -8.70
C VAL A 403 12.26 6.35 -9.13
N ALA A 404 11.90 7.25 -8.21
CA ALA A 404 11.75 8.67 -8.48
C ALA A 404 13.08 9.34 -8.83
N ASN A 405 14.20 8.96 -8.18
CA ASN A 405 15.52 9.42 -8.59
C ASN A 405 15.92 8.82 -9.95
N LEU A 406 15.65 7.55 -10.24
CA LEU A 406 15.93 6.96 -11.55
C LEU A 406 15.19 7.70 -12.67
N ALA A 407 13.89 7.99 -12.47
CA ALA A 407 13.10 8.78 -13.39
C ALA A 407 13.62 10.23 -13.51
N ARG A 408 14.11 10.86 -12.44
CA ARG A 408 14.77 12.17 -12.53
C ARG A 408 16.03 12.14 -13.40
N TYR A 409 16.84 11.10 -13.22
CA TYR A 409 18.17 11.04 -13.83
C TYR A 409 18.20 10.22 -15.12
N HIS A 410 17.05 9.90 -15.73
CA HIS A 410 17.00 9.25 -17.05
C HIS A 410 17.57 10.15 -18.17
N ARG A 411 17.73 11.47 -17.94
CA ARG A 411 18.34 12.42 -18.88
C ARG A 411 19.10 13.54 -18.16
N LYS A 412 19.83 14.36 -18.93
CA LYS A 412 20.61 15.54 -18.46
C LYS A 412 21.76 15.16 -17.50
N ALA A 413 21.99 15.94 -16.45
CA ALA A 413 23.08 15.74 -15.50
C ALA A 413 22.90 14.44 -14.70
N MET A 414 24.00 13.85 -14.26
CA MET A 414 23.99 12.74 -13.29
C MET A 414 23.70 13.26 -11.87
N PRO A 415 23.21 12.41 -10.94
CA PRO A 415 22.94 12.81 -9.57
C PRO A 415 24.17 13.35 -8.84
N THR A 416 23.96 14.35 -7.99
CA THR A 416 25.00 14.92 -7.11
C THR A 416 24.51 15.01 -5.67
N LEU A 417 25.44 15.12 -4.72
CA LEU A 417 25.08 15.33 -3.30
C LEU A 417 24.46 16.71 -3.00
N GLN A 418 24.41 17.60 -3.99
CA GLN A 418 23.65 18.85 -3.88
C GLN A 418 22.15 18.62 -4.07
N ASP A 419 21.76 17.53 -4.75
CA ASP A 419 20.36 17.15 -4.91
C ASP A 419 19.84 16.52 -3.61
N GLU A 420 18.87 17.17 -2.98
CA GLU A 420 18.33 16.77 -1.67
C GLU A 420 17.79 15.33 -1.68
N THR A 421 17.00 14.97 -2.70
CA THR A 421 16.38 13.64 -2.82
C THR A 421 17.39 12.53 -3.00
N PHE A 422 18.50 12.80 -3.69
CA PHE A 422 19.57 11.84 -3.91
C PHE A 422 20.44 11.72 -2.66
N ARG A 423 20.73 12.84 -2.01
CA ARG A 423 21.48 12.88 -0.74
C ARG A 423 20.80 12.09 0.37
N ALA A 424 19.47 12.11 0.43
CA ALA A 424 18.69 11.39 1.45
C ALA A 424 18.77 9.85 1.34
N LEU A 425 19.12 9.31 0.17
CA LEU A 425 19.27 7.87 -0.04
C LEU A 425 20.48 7.31 0.73
N SER A 426 20.44 6.02 1.08
CA SER A 426 21.59 5.33 1.65
C SER A 426 22.77 5.26 0.67
N SER A 427 23.99 4.99 1.14
CA SER A 427 25.14 4.82 0.24
C SER A 427 24.95 3.69 -0.77
N ARG A 428 24.30 2.57 -0.38
CA ARG A 428 23.95 1.47 -1.29
C ARG A 428 22.98 1.95 -2.37
N ASP A 429 21.92 2.65 -1.96
CA ASP A 429 20.87 3.10 -2.87
C ASP A 429 21.36 4.18 -3.83
N ARG A 430 22.22 5.11 -3.37
CA ARG A 430 22.88 6.09 -4.25
C ARG A 430 23.73 5.41 -5.31
N SER A 431 24.51 4.38 -4.92
CA SER A 431 25.30 3.60 -5.87
C SER A 431 24.42 2.85 -6.87
N ALA A 432 23.30 2.27 -6.42
CA ALA A 432 22.34 1.61 -7.29
C ALA A 432 21.75 2.60 -8.29
N VAL A 433 21.26 3.76 -7.84
CA VAL A 433 20.72 4.82 -8.70
C VAL A 433 21.71 5.24 -9.78
N ILE A 434 22.98 5.51 -9.42
CA ILE A 434 24.01 5.89 -10.41
C ILE A 434 24.17 4.83 -11.50
N ARG A 435 24.33 3.55 -11.12
CA ARG A 435 24.56 2.45 -12.06
C ARG A 435 23.33 2.19 -12.93
N LEU A 436 22.15 2.14 -12.33
CA LEU A 436 20.89 1.91 -13.03
C LEU A 436 20.51 3.08 -13.95
N SER A 437 20.82 4.33 -13.59
CA SER A 437 20.61 5.48 -14.47
C SER A 437 21.39 5.39 -15.78
N VAL A 438 22.58 4.77 -15.78
CA VAL A 438 23.32 4.52 -17.02
C VAL A 438 22.56 3.52 -17.90
N LEU A 439 22.10 2.41 -17.33
CA LEU A 439 21.34 1.40 -18.08
C LEU A 439 20.04 1.97 -18.65
N LEU A 440 19.31 2.74 -17.84
CA LEU A 440 18.08 3.43 -18.27
C LEU A 440 18.35 4.41 -19.40
N ARG A 441 19.42 5.22 -19.31
CA ARG A 441 19.81 6.16 -20.37
C ARG A 441 20.17 5.48 -21.67
N LEU A 442 20.84 4.34 -21.62
CA LEU A 442 21.17 3.56 -22.81
C LEU A 442 19.90 2.97 -23.43
N ALA A 443 19.00 2.42 -22.62
CA ALA A 443 17.72 1.89 -23.09
C ALA A 443 16.82 2.96 -23.73
N ASP A 444 16.70 4.12 -23.09
CA ASP A 444 15.99 5.30 -23.61
C ASP A 444 16.56 5.75 -24.98
N ALA A 445 17.89 5.81 -25.10
CA ALA A 445 18.55 6.19 -26.34
C ALA A 445 18.25 5.24 -27.52
N MET A 446 17.99 3.97 -27.25
CA MET A 446 17.65 2.96 -28.26
C MET A 446 16.25 3.13 -28.84
N ASP A 447 15.38 3.92 -28.20
CA ASP A 447 14.07 4.28 -28.76
C ASP A 447 13.85 5.79 -28.76
N VAL A 448 14.93 6.57 -28.93
CA VAL A 448 14.88 8.05 -29.00
C VAL A 448 13.94 8.57 -30.10
N SER A 449 13.63 7.76 -31.10
CA SER A 449 12.68 8.09 -32.17
C SER A 449 11.23 7.75 -31.84
N HIS A 450 10.97 7.00 -30.77
CA HIS A 450 9.66 6.44 -30.39
C HIS A 450 9.04 5.58 -31.51
N THR A 451 9.86 5.02 -32.40
CA THR A 451 9.39 4.22 -33.54
C THR A 451 9.57 2.72 -33.36
N GLN A 452 10.12 2.27 -32.21
CA GLN A 452 10.33 0.87 -31.87
C GLN A 452 11.12 0.12 -32.96
N ARG A 453 12.15 0.77 -33.49
CA ARG A 453 13.03 0.17 -34.52
C ARG A 453 13.96 -0.87 -33.91
N VAL A 454 14.56 -0.55 -32.77
CA VAL A 454 15.32 -1.51 -31.96
C VAL A 454 14.32 -2.48 -31.34
N ARG A 455 14.57 -3.78 -31.54
CA ARG A 455 13.75 -4.89 -31.04
C ARG A 455 14.48 -5.73 -30.00
N GLY A 456 15.81 -5.68 -30.01
CA GLY A 456 16.65 -6.42 -29.10
C GLY A 456 18.02 -5.76 -28.96
N VAL A 457 18.75 -6.24 -27.96
CA VAL A 457 20.07 -5.74 -27.64
C VAL A 457 20.92 -6.88 -27.09
N SER A 458 22.18 -6.93 -27.50
CA SER A 458 23.18 -7.81 -26.90
C SER A 458 24.36 -6.99 -26.36
N MET A 459 24.87 -7.41 -25.21
CA MET A 459 25.95 -6.76 -24.51
C MET A 459 26.98 -7.83 -24.14
N ARG A 460 28.19 -7.71 -24.70
CA ARG A 460 29.26 -8.70 -24.50
C ARG A 460 30.56 -8.05 -24.06
N GLU A 461 31.24 -8.70 -23.13
CA GLU A 461 32.57 -8.31 -22.71
C GLU A 461 33.62 -8.73 -23.77
N ALA A 462 34.55 -7.83 -24.08
CA ALA A 462 35.62 -8.04 -25.04
C ALA A 462 36.93 -7.41 -24.54
N LYS A 463 37.80 -8.22 -23.93
CA LYS A 463 39.10 -7.81 -23.35
C LYS A 463 38.96 -6.67 -22.33
N ASN A 464 39.04 -5.41 -22.78
CA ASN A 464 39.00 -4.20 -21.96
C ASN A 464 37.85 -3.23 -22.37
N LYS A 465 36.86 -3.75 -23.10
CA LYS A 465 35.68 -3.01 -23.55
C LYS A 465 34.44 -3.88 -23.51
N TRP A 466 33.29 -3.25 -23.52
CA TRP A 466 31.99 -3.85 -23.71
C TRP A 466 31.45 -3.45 -25.07
N ILE A 467 30.89 -4.41 -25.78
CA ILE A 467 30.32 -4.22 -27.11
C ILE A 467 28.80 -4.34 -26.99
N LEU A 468 28.13 -3.27 -27.39
CA LEU A 468 26.69 -3.13 -27.43
C LEU A 468 26.22 -3.28 -28.87
N SER A 469 25.60 -4.41 -29.19
CA SER A 469 25.05 -4.67 -30.52
C SER A 469 23.53 -4.50 -30.52
N LEU A 470 23.01 -3.72 -31.46
CA LEU A 470 21.57 -3.49 -31.63
C LEU A 470 20.97 -4.48 -32.63
N ASP A 471 19.79 -5.01 -32.31
CA ASP A 471 18.96 -5.75 -33.26
C ASP A 471 17.68 -4.95 -33.54
N GLY A 472 17.36 -4.73 -34.82
CA GLY A 472 16.26 -3.86 -35.19
C GLY A 472 15.92 -3.85 -36.68
N LYS A 473 14.91 -3.04 -37.04
CA LYS A 473 14.43 -2.89 -38.42
C LYS A 473 14.84 -1.55 -39.02
N GLY A 474 15.34 -1.61 -40.25
CA GLY A 474 15.70 -0.42 -41.03
C GLY A 474 16.98 0.26 -40.51
N SER A 475 17.17 1.53 -40.87
CA SER A 475 18.31 2.31 -40.38
C SER A 475 18.13 2.67 -38.90
N LEU A 476 19.15 2.34 -38.10
CA LEU A 476 19.28 2.66 -36.67
C LEU A 476 20.23 3.84 -36.42
N SER A 477 20.45 4.71 -37.41
CA SER A 477 21.46 5.77 -37.34
C SER A 477 21.18 6.80 -36.24
N LEU A 478 19.91 7.09 -35.96
CA LEU A 478 19.54 8.05 -34.92
C LEU A 478 19.75 7.46 -33.52
N GLU A 479 19.38 6.21 -33.32
CA GLU A 479 19.58 5.45 -32.08
C GLU A 479 21.09 5.28 -31.80
N THR A 480 21.87 4.94 -32.83
CA THR A 480 23.34 4.84 -32.75
C THR A 480 23.95 6.17 -32.34
N TRP A 481 23.55 7.28 -32.98
CA TRP A 481 24.02 8.62 -32.62
C TRP A 481 23.64 9.01 -31.17
N ALA A 482 22.43 8.65 -30.73
CA ALA A 482 21.95 8.93 -29.38
C ALA A 482 22.73 8.12 -28.33
N LEU A 483 23.10 6.88 -28.63
CA LEU A 483 23.94 6.03 -27.79
C LEU A 483 25.37 6.55 -27.70
N GLU A 484 25.97 6.99 -28.81
CA GLU A 484 27.33 7.54 -28.83
C GLU A 484 27.47 8.74 -27.87
N LYS A 485 26.43 9.58 -27.77
CA LYS A 485 26.40 10.68 -26.80
C LYS A 485 26.40 10.26 -25.33
N ARG A 486 26.04 9.01 -25.04
CA ARG A 486 25.93 8.45 -23.68
C ARG A 486 27.05 7.47 -23.35
N ARG A 487 27.92 7.16 -24.33
CA ARG A 487 29.05 6.22 -24.19
C ARG A 487 29.99 6.56 -23.03
N SER A 488 30.33 7.84 -22.85
CA SER A 488 31.22 8.26 -21.77
C SER A 488 30.66 7.96 -20.39
N LEU A 489 29.34 8.09 -20.21
CA LEU A 489 28.68 7.81 -18.93
C LEU A 489 28.88 6.35 -18.49
N PHE A 490 28.85 5.42 -19.43
CA PHE A 490 29.12 4.01 -19.15
C PHE A 490 30.55 3.81 -18.66
N GLN A 491 31.51 4.46 -19.31
CA GLN A 491 32.92 4.39 -18.92
C GLN A 491 33.17 5.05 -17.56
N ASP A 492 32.57 6.21 -17.31
CA ASP A 492 32.75 6.97 -16.06
C ASP A 492 32.21 6.20 -14.85
N VAL A 493 31.12 5.45 -15.02
CA VAL A 493 30.45 4.72 -13.93
C VAL A 493 30.97 3.30 -13.75
N PHE A 494 31.21 2.56 -14.83
CA PHE A 494 31.62 1.15 -14.77
C PHE A 494 33.12 0.93 -14.99
N GLY A 495 33.88 1.98 -15.32
CA GLY A 495 35.32 1.88 -15.57
C GLY A 495 35.69 1.12 -16.85
N ALA A 496 34.71 0.82 -17.72
CA ALA A 496 34.91 0.04 -18.93
C ALA A 496 34.48 0.81 -20.17
N LYS A 497 35.27 0.72 -21.25
CA LYS A 497 34.90 1.38 -22.52
C LYS A 497 33.69 0.68 -23.12
N LEU A 498 32.70 1.44 -23.57
CA LEU A 498 31.58 0.92 -24.37
C LEU A 498 31.88 1.10 -25.86
N GLU A 499 31.45 0.20 -26.73
CA GLU A 499 31.51 0.31 -28.19
C GLU A 499 30.17 -0.09 -28.77
N ILE A 500 29.67 0.67 -29.75
CA ILE A 500 28.32 0.48 -30.30
C ILE A 500 28.44 -0.11 -31.70
N GLU A 501 27.76 -1.23 -31.92
CA GLU A 501 27.60 -1.91 -33.20
C GLU A 501 26.09 -1.91 -33.54
N ALA A 502 25.67 -1.44 -34.71
CA ALA A 502 24.27 -1.31 -35.09
C ALA A 502 24.00 -1.78 -36.51
#